data_AF-A0A1B6EKF5-F1
#
_entry.id   AF-A0A1B6EKF5-F1
#
_cell.length_a   1.000
_cell.length_b   1.000
_cell.length_c   1.000
_cell.angle_alpha   90.00
_cell.angle_beta   90.00
_cell.angle_gamma   90.00
#
_symmetry.space_group_name_H-M   'P 1'
#
loop_
_entity.id
_entity.type
_entity.pdbx_description
1 polymer ?
#
loop_
_entity_poly.entity_id
_entity_poly.type
_entity_poly.pdbx_seq_one_letter_code
_entity_poly.pdbx_strand_id
1 'polypeptide(L)'
;RVEGDVTAVARQGSGSACRSLAGGFVRWARGDRADGTDSIAHQLFPLVHWPSLRVLILVVTDKKKKVSSTSGMQRCVETSELLQYRVSHSVPRRVQDITQAIASKDFKTFAEVMMKDSNQFHATALDSFPPAVYMNDVSHSIADMVHTYNNICGSTKLAYTFDAGPNACLYMEAADVPQVVAMVTRVFPPSPDIVGEYIIGLPVSQAQLPQNLLAKFEPNEAGLLQYCILTELGSGPKELTDPRCHLLAEDGNPKHLTS
;
A
#
# COMPACT_ATOMS: atom_id res chain seq x y z
N ARG A 1 -20.64 21.20 -9.11
CA ARG A 1 -19.73 21.01 -7.96
C ARG A 1 -20.52 20.31 -6.87
N VAL A 2 -20.07 19.17 -6.35
CA VAL A 2 -20.78 18.52 -5.24
C VAL A 2 -20.47 19.30 -3.96
N GLU A 3 -21.50 19.77 -3.27
CA GLU A 3 -21.38 20.52 -2.02
C GLU A 3 -21.63 19.57 -0.84
N GLY A 4 -20.83 19.70 0.24
CA GLY A 4 -20.94 18.87 1.46
C GLY A 4 -19.88 17.77 1.61
N ASP A 5 -19.95 17.03 2.72
CA ASP A 5 -19.05 15.91 3.03
C ASP A 5 -19.44 14.66 2.22
N VAL A 6 -18.74 14.44 1.11
CA VAL A 6 -18.92 13.28 0.23
C VAL A 6 -18.25 12.01 0.75
N THR A 7 -17.53 12.07 1.87
CA THR A 7 -16.84 10.90 2.44
C THR A 7 -17.79 9.86 2.97
N ALA A 8 -18.90 10.28 3.58
CA ALA A 8 -19.98 9.41 4.04
C ALA A 8 -20.63 8.65 2.87
N VAL A 9 -20.85 9.33 1.74
CA VAL A 9 -21.43 8.72 0.52
C VAL A 9 -20.46 7.71 -0.08
N ALA A 10 -19.19 8.08 -0.26
CA ALA A 10 -18.17 7.18 -0.81
C ALA A 10 -17.99 5.92 0.06
N ARG A 11 -18.03 6.05 1.39
CA ARG A 11 -17.95 4.94 2.35
C ARG A 11 -19.04 3.89 2.11
N GLN A 12 -20.25 4.28 1.72
CA GLN A 12 -21.36 3.36 1.49
C GLN A 12 -21.16 2.48 0.24
N GLY A 13 -20.45 2.99 -0.78
CA GLY A 13 -20.08 2.18 -1.94
C GLY A 13 -18.90 1.25 -1.65
N SER A 14 -17.86 1.78 -1.01
CA SER A 14 -16.72 1.00 -0.51
C SER A 14 -16.08 1.73 0.66
N GLY A 15 -15.90 1.03 1.79
CA GLY A 15 -15.45 1.66 3.03
C GLY A 15 -14.16 2.47 2.89
N SER A 16 -13.15 1.94 2.18
CA SER A 16 -11.88 2.66 1.97
C SER A 16 -11.95 3.82 0.99
N ALA A 17 -12.98 3.89 0.12
CA ALA A 17 -13.10 4.95 -0.89
C ALA A 17 -13.22 6.34 -0.27
N CYS A 18 -13.75 6.45 0.95
CA CYS A 18 -13.82 7.71 1.67
C CYS A 18 -12.43 8.38 1.85
N ARG A 19 -11.36 7.60 2.00
CA ARG A 19 -10.00 8.11 2.21
C ARG A 19 -9.36 8.67 0.94
N SER A 20 -9.88 8.32 -0.23
CA SER A 20 -9.36 8.81 -1.52
C SER A 20 -9.95 10.16 -1.93
N LEU A 21 -10.84 10.74 -1.12
CA LEU A 21 -11.44 12.05 -1.38
C LEU A 21 -10.57 13.23 -0.94
N ALA A 22 -9.44 12.95 -0.29
CA ALA A 22 -8.41 13.93 0.04
C ALA A 22 -7.02 13.39 -0.31
N GLY A 23 -6.05 14.28 -0.51
CA GLY A 23 -4.65 13.92 -0.78
C GLY A 23 -3.80 13.81 0.48
N GLY A 24 -2.53 13.44 0.31
CA GLY A 24 -1.59 13.31 1.43
C GLY A 24 -1.96 12.17 2.39
N PHE A 25 -1.90 12.44 3.69
CA PHE A 25 -2.25 11.48 4.73
C PHE A 25 -3.69 11.70 5.19
N VAL A 26 -4.50 10.65 5.12
CA VAL A 26 -5.95 10.73 5.37
C VAL A 26 -6.35 9.68 6.41
N ARG A 27 -7.16 10.09 7.38
CA ARG A 27 -7.73 9.20 8.40
C ARG A 27 -9.21 9.00 8.15
N TRP A 28 -9.64 7.75 8.13
CA TRP A 28 -11.06 7.40 8.30
C TRP A 28 -11.32 7.20 9.80
N ALA A 29 -12.16 8.05 10.38
CA ALA A 29 -12.65 7.87 11.74
C ALA A 29 -13.72 6.76 11.77
N ARG A 30 -13.64 5.87 12.76
CA ARG A 30 -14.59 4.74 12.88
C ARG A 30 -16.04 5.24 13.05
N GLY A 31 -16.21 6.38 13.75
CA GLY A 31 -17.49 6.87 14.25
C GLY A 31 -17.99 6.10 15.48
N ASP A 32 -18.71 6.77 16.37
CA ASP A 32 -19.34 6.16 17.54
C ASP A 32 -20.87 6.18 17.43
N ARG A 33 -21.44 6.91 16.46
CA ARG A 33 -22.88 6.99 16.25
C ARG A 33 -23.40 5.83 15.42
N ALA A 34 -24.52 5.25 15.86
CA ALA A 34 -25.17 4.13 15.18
C ALA A 34 -25.69 4.48 13.77
N ASP A 35 -26.00 5.75 13.52
CA ASP A 35 -26.39 6.25 12.18
C ASP A 35 -25.18 6.40 11.22
N GLY A 36 -23.96 6.22 11.73
CA GLY A 36 -22.71 6.33 11.00
C GLY A 36 -22.39 7.75 10.52
N THR A 37 -23.04 8.78 11.04
CA THR A 37 -22.86 10.18 10.59
C THR A 37 -21.47 10.73 10.93
N ASP A 38 -20.77 10.14 11.90
CA ASP A 38 -19.42 10.52 12.33
C ASP A 38 -18.32 9.55 11.84
N SER A 39 -18.68 8.54 11.04
CA SER A 39 -17.73 7.63 10.39
C SER A 39 -17.26 8.20 9.05
N ILE A 40 -16.41 9.24 9.11
CA ILE A 40 -16.00 10.07 7.97
C ILE A 40 -14.48 10.12 7.80
N ALA A 41 -14.02 10.53 6.63
CA ALA A 41 -12.60 10.71 6.34
C ALA A 41 -12.18 12.18 6.45
N HIS A 42 -11.00 12.44 7.01
CA HIS A 42 -10.40 13.78 7.05
C HIS A 42 -8.91 13.72 6.73
N GLN A 43 -8.43 14.75 6.05
CA GLN A 43 -7.01 14.93 5.81
C GLN A 43 -6.31 15.24 7.14
N LEU A 44 -5.28 14.46 7.47
CA LEU A 44 -4.39 14.75 8.58
C LEU A 44 -3.28 15.71 8.15
N PHE A 45 -2.64 15.41 7.02
CA PHE A 45 -1.52 16.19 6.50
C PHE A 45 -1.57 16.25 4.97
N PRO A 46 -1.31 17.41 4.34
CA PRO A 46 -1.29 17.52 2.89
C PRO A 46 -0.06 16.81 2.29
N LEU A 47 -0.07 16.56 0.98
CA LEU A 47 1.04 15.88 0.27
C LEU A 47 2.39 16.60 0.45
N VAL A 48 2.39 17.93 0.56
CA VAL A 48 3.59 18.77 0.76
C VAL A 48 4.21 18.63 2.15
N HIS A 49 3.53 17.95 3.09
CA HIS A 49 4.03 17.75 4.45
C HIS A 49 5.29 16.88 4.47
N TRP A 50 5.30 15.82 3.67
CA TRP A 50 6.39 14.84 3.58
C TRP A 50 6.78 14.56 2.12
N PRO A 51 7.37 15.55 1.42
CA PRO A 51 7.58 15.50 -0.03
C PRO A 51 8.65 14.48 -0.46
N SER A 52 9.47 14.00 0.48
CA SER A 52 10.52 13.01 0.24
C SER A 52 10.01 11.57 0.35
N LEU A 53 8.81 11.32 0.87
CA LEU A 53 8.28 9.96 0.99
C LEU A 53 7.98 9.38 -0.41
N ARG A 54 8.41 8.14 -0.64
CA ARG A 54 8.21 7.40 -1.89
C ARG A 54 7.55 6.07 -1.63
N VAL A 55 6.83 5.58 -2.64
CA VAL A 55 6.16 4.28 -2.61
C VAL A 55 6.57 3.48 -3.84
N LEU A 56 7.08 2.27 -3.62
CA LEU A 56 7.36 1.30 -4.68
C LEU A 56 6.42 0.12 -4.53
N ILE A 57 5.51 -0.05 -5.49
CA ILE A 57 4.54 -1.16 -5.51
C ILE A 57 5.16 -2.31 -6.29
N LEU A 58 5.34 -3.46 -5.66
CA LEU A 58 5.81 -4.69 -6.28
C LEU A 58 4.60 -5.53 -6.69
N VAL A 59 4.36 -5.64 -7.99
CA VAL A 59 3.23 -6.41 -8.53
C VAL A 59 3.66 -7.86 -8.67
N VAL A 60 3.23 -8.70 -7.73
CA VAL A 60 3.60 -10.12 -7.67
C VAL A 60 2.89 -10.89 -8.78
N THR A 61 3.63 -11.79 -9.43
CA THR A 61 3.04 -12.77 -10.34
C THR A 61 2.29 -13.80 -9.51
N ASP A 62 0.96 -13.76 -9.57
CA ASP A 62 0.11 -14.70 -8.83
C ASP A 62 -1.15 -15.05 -9.63
N LYS A 63 -1.76 -16.17 -9.25
CA LYS A 63 -3.09 -16.57 -9.73
C LYS A 63 -4.16 -15.68 -9.08
N LYS A 64 -5.36 -15.69 -9.67
CA LYS A 64 -6.51 -14.89 -9.22
C LYS A 64 -6.74 -15.07 -7.71
N LYS A 65 -6.97 -13.93 -7.04
CA LYS A 65 -7.25 -13.83 -5.60
C LYS A 65 -8.29 -14.86 -5.14
N LYS A 66 -7.92 -15.70 -4.16
CA LYS A 66 -8.76 -16.80 -3.64
C LYS A 66 -9.95 -16.33 -2.79
N VAL A 67 -9.80 -15.24 -2.03
CA VAL A 67 -10.82 -14.73 -1.09
C VAL A 67 -10.95 -13.23 -1.27
N SER A 68 -12.16 -12.68 -1.43
CA SER A 68 -12.35 -11.22 -1.55
C SER A 68 -12.09 -10.52 -0.20
N SER A 69 -11.83 -9.21 -0.21
CA SER A 69 -11.68 -8.46 1.05
C SER A 69 -12.97 -8.45 1.86
N THR A 70 -14.13 -8.27 1.21
CA THR A 70 -15.44 -8.23 1.88
C THR A 70 -15.77 -9.55 2.56
N SER A 71 -15.59 -10.68 1.88
CA SER A 71 -15.87 -11.99 2.50
C SER A 71 -14.83 -12.36 3.55
N GLY A 72 -13.55 -12.04 3.31
CA GLY A 72 -12.47 -12.29 4.27
C GLY A 72 -12.62 -11.48 5.55
N MET A 73 -12.95 -10.18 5.45
CA MET A 73 -13.12 -9.33 6.64
C MET A 73 -14.33 -9.74 7.46
N GLN A 74 -15.46 -10.08 6.82
CA GLN A 74 -16.67 -10.52 7.52
C GLN A 74 -16.41 -11.81 8.31
N ARG A 75 -15.75 -12.78 7.67
CA ARG A 75 -15.34 -14.02 8.34
C ARG A 75 -14.40 -13.75 9.52
N CYS A 76 -13.45 -12.83 9.36
CA CYS A 76 -12.55 -12.45 10.44
C CYS A 76 -13.31 -11.87 11.64
N VAL A 77 -14.32 -11.02 11.40
CA VAL A 77 -15.22 -10.53 12.47
C VAL A 77 -15.94 -11.66 13.18
N GLU A 78 -16.43 -12.65 12.43
CA GLU A 78 -17.23 -13.75 12.97
C GLU A 78 -16.40 -14.79 13.74
N THR A 79 -15.14 -14.98 13.38
CA THR A 79 -14.38 -16.19 13.79
C THR A 79 -13.01 -15.93 14.40
N SER A 80 -12.38 -14.77 14.19
CA SER A 80 -11.04 -14.50 14.73
C SER A 80 -11.14 -13.94 16.16
N GLU A 81 -10.61 -14.69 17.13
CA GLU A 81 -10.47 -14.22 18.50
C GLU A 81 -9.40 -13.11 18.59
N LEU A 82 -8.36 -13.17 17.75
CA LEU A 82 -7.30 -12.17 17.73
C LEU A 82 -7.77 -10.80 17.22
N LEU A 83 -8.80 -10.76 16.36
CA LEU A 83 -9.32 -9.50 15.82
C LEU A 83 -9.90 -8.60 16.92
N GLN A 84 -10.56 -9.18 17.93
CA GLN A 84 -11.15 -8.41 19.03
C GLN A 84 -10.06 -7.64 19.80
N TYR A 85 -8.95 -8.32 20.13
CA TYR A 85 -7.82 -7.67 20.77
C TYR A 85 -7.18 -6.59 19.88
N ARG A 86 -7.05 -6.87 18.57
CA ARG A 86 -6.52 -5.91 17.58
C ARG A 86 -7.32 -4.62 17.58
N VAL A 87 -8.65 -4.70 17.46
CA VAL A 87 -9.53 -3.53 17.35
C VAL A 87 -9.59 -2.75 18.67
N SER A 88 -9.67 -3.43 19.82
CA SER A 88 -9.83 -2.74 21.11
C SER A 88 -8.54 -2.14 21.67
N HIS A 89 -7.37 -2.72 21.36
CA HIS A 89 -6.10 -2.33 22.00
C HIS A 89 -5.00 -1.93 21.02
N SER A 90 -4.82 -2.70 19.93
CA SER A 90 -3.66 -2.48 19.04
C SER A 90 -3.87 -1.27 18.13
N VAL A 91 -5.03 -1.19 17.47
CA VAL A 91 -5.34 -0.14 16.49
C VAL A 91 -5.40 1.26 17.12
N PRO A 92 -6.08 1.50 18.27
CA PRO A 92 -6.12 2.84 18.85
C PRO A 92 -4.74 3.42 19.16
N ARG A 93 -3.86 2.61 19.76
CA ARG A 93 -2.46 2.98 20.05
C ARG A 93 -1.68 3.25 18.75
N ARG A 94 -1.75 2.33 17.78
CA ARG A 94 -1.03 2.49 16.50
C ARG A 94 -1.48 3.70 15.70
N VAL A 95 -2.76 4.05 15.75
CA VAL A 95 -3.29 5.27 15.13
C VAL A 95 -2.65 6.51 15.75
N GLN A 96 -2.50 6.55 17.08
CA GLN A 96 -1.78 7.63 17.75
C GLN A 96 -0.30 7.67 17.35
N ASP A 97 0.39 6.53 17.43
CA ASP A 97 1.82 6.41 17.12
C ASP A 97 2.13 6.83 15.67
N ILE A 98 1.36 6.32 14.68
CA ILE A 98 1.61 6.65 13.27
C ILE A 98 1.24 8.10 12.96
N THR A 99 0.20 8.65 13.60
CA THR A 99 -0.16 10.07 13.42
C THR A 99 0.97 10.96 13.92
N GLN A 100 1.55 10.65 15.08
CA GLN A 100 2.69 11.38 15.62
C GLN A 100 3.94 11.22 14.74
N ALA A 101 4.22 10.01 14.27
CA ALA A 101 5.36 9.74 13.39
C ALA A 101 5.24 10.51 12.05
N ILE A 102 4.04 10.58 11.47
CA ILE A 102 3.78 11.41 10.29
C ILE A 102 3.98 12.88 10.62
N ALA A 103 3.46 13.37 11.75
CA ALA A 103 3.59 14.77 12.16
C ALA A 103 5.06 15.20 12.26
N SER A 104 5.90 14.36 12.87
CA SER A 104 7.34 14.63 13.07
C SER A 104 8.24 14.14 11.93
N LYS A 105 7.68 13.54 10.88
CA LYS A 105 8.43 12.87 9.79
C LYS A 105 9.46 11.87 10.31
N ASP A 106 9.08 11.15 11.37
CA ASP A 106 9.89 10.07 11.92
C ASP A 106 9.67 8.80 11.08
N PHE A 107 10.51 8.64 10.06
CA PHE A 107 10.43 7.49 9.16
C PHE A 107 10.58 6.15 9.90
N LYS A 108 11.42 6.07 10.93
CA LYS A 108 11.65 4.82 11.66
C LYS A 108 10.37 4.37 12.36
N THR A 109 9.75 5.25 13.13
CA THR A 109 8.49 4.90 13.83
C THR A 109 7.36 4.65 12.85
N PHE A 110 7.26 5.45 11.78
CA PHE A 110 6.31 5.25 10.69
C PHE A 110 6.43 3.85 10.07
N ALA A 111 7.65 3.46 9.69
CA ALA A 111 7.96 2.18 9.08
C ALA A 111 7.66 1.00 10.00
N GLU A 112 8.06 1.08 11.28
CA GLU A 112 7.81 0.02 12.24
C GLU A 112 6.31 -0.18 12.51
N VAL A 113 5.55 0.90 12.71
CA VAL A 113 4.10 0.80 12.95
C VAL A 113 3.41 0.22 11.72
N MET A 114 3.79 0.66 10.52
CA MET A 114 3.25 0.14 9.25
C MET A 114 3.49 -1.37 9.10
N MET A 115 4.74 -1.83 9.23
CA MET A 115 5.06 -3.26 9.11
C MET A 115 4.36 -4.10 10.17
N LYS A 116 4.33 -3.63 11.43
CA LYS A 116 3.63 -4.30 12.54
C LYS A 116 2.12 -4.37 12.31
N ASP A 117 1.52 -3.36 11.67
CA ASP A 117 0.09 -3.33 11.37
C ASP A 117 -0.29 -4.23 10.19
N SER A 118 0.52 -4.21 9.12
CA SER A 118 0.40 -5.16 8.00
C SER A 118 0.47 -6.61 8.51
N ASN A 119 1.51 -6.95 9.29
CA ASN A 119 1.68 -8.31 9.80
C ASN A 119 0.50 -8.74 10.68
N GLN A 120 0.02 -7.86 11.57
CA GLN A 120 -1.10 -8.21 12.45
C GLN A 120 -2.43 -8.33 11.69
N PHE A 121 -2.64 -7.54 10.63
CA PHE A 121 -3.78 -7.74 9.73
C PHE A 121 -3.77 -9.15 9.13
N HIS A 122 -2.66 -9.58 8.53
CA HIS A 122 -2.53 -10.94 7.97
C HIS A 122 -2.61 -12.03 9.05
N ALA A 123 -2.14 -11.78 10.27
CA ALA A 123 -2.31 -12.71 11.38
C ALA A 123 -3.78 -12.90 11.75
N THR A 124 -4.58 -11.83 11.83
CA THR A 124 -6.04 -11.97 12.07
C THR A 124 -6.76 -12.64 10.91
N ALA A 125 -6.32 -12.41 9.68
CA ALA A 125 -6.86 -13.11 8.51
C ALA A 125 -6.57 -14.63 8.56
N LEU A 126 -5.37 -15.00 9.00
CA LEU A 126 -4.97 -16.39 9.21
C LEU A 126 -5.69 -17.06 10.39
N ASP A 127 -6.03 -16.29 11.43
CA ASP A 127 -6.78 -16.75 12.60
C ASP A 127 -8.27 -16.98 12.32
N SER A 128 -8.81 -16.41 11.24
CA SER A 128 -10.20 -16.67 10.82
C SER A 128 -10.43 -18.11 10.36
N PHE A 129 -11.69 -18.59 10.39
CA PHE A 129 -12.03 -19.96 9.99
C PHE A 129 -13.14 -20.03 8.92
N PRO A 130 -12.89 -20.66 7.74
CA PRO A 130 -11.59 -21.08 7.21
C PRO A 130 -10.63 -19.89 6.99
N PRO A 131 -9.31 -20.08 7.06
CA PRO A 131 -8.34 -18.97 7.01
C PRO A 131 -8.41 -18.21 5.70
N ALA A 132 -8.25 -16.89 5.79
CA ALA A 132 -8.01 -16.02 4.65
C ALA A 132 -6.50 -15.80 4.49
N VAL A 133 -5.89 -16.41 3.47
CA VAL A 133 -4.46 -16.29 3.17
C VAL A 133 -4.27 -15.39 1.96
N TYR A 134 -3.59 -14.26 2.17
CA TYR A 134 -3.34 -13.25 1.14
C TYR A 134 -1.87 -13.16 0.72
N MET A 135 -0.94 -13.27 1.68
CA MET A 135 0.49 -13.33 1.41
C MET A 135 0.88 -14.71 0.90
N ASN A 136 1.82 -14.75 -0.04
CA ASN A 136 2.42 -15.98 -0.56
C ASN A 136 3.94 -15.98 -0.28
N ASP A 137 4.65 -17.00 -0.78
CA ASP A 137 6.10 -17.14 -0.57
C ASP A 137 6.89 -15.93 -1.10
N VAL A 138 6.45 -15.33 -2.21
CA VAL A 138 7.05 -14.10 -2.74
C VAL A 138 6.83 -12.93 -1.79
N SER A 139 5.62 -12.78 -1.23
CA SER A 139 5.33 -11.77 -0.21
C SER A 139 6.23 -11.92 1.03
N HIS A 140 6.43 -13.16 1.50
CA HIS A 140 7.31 -13.43 2.64
C HIS A 140 8.80 -13.19 2.31
N SER A 141 9.24 -13.54 1.10
CA SER A 141 10.59 -13.23 0.60
C SER A 141 10.83 -11.72 0.53
N ILE A 142 9.85 -10.93 0.08
CA ILE A 142 9.93 -9.46 0.10
C ILE A 142 10.05 -8.94 1.53
N ALA A 143 9.26 -9.45 2.47
CA ALA A 143 9.32 -9.03 3.87
C ALA A 143 10.70 -9.33 4.50
N ASP A 144 11.25 -10.52 4.24
CA ASP A 144 12.59 -10.90 4.71
C ASP A 144 13.70 -10.03 4.07
N MET A 145 13.58 -9.73 2.78
CA MET A 145 14.48 -8.81 2.09
C MET A 145 14.50 -7.43 2.76
N VAL A 146 13.33 -6.87 3.11
CA VAL A 146 13.23 -5.56 3.79
C VAL A 146 13.90 -5.58 5.16
N HIS A 147 13.67 -6.62 5.98
CA HIS A 147 14.33 -6.75 7.29
C HIS A 147 15.84 -6.89 7.14
N THR A 148 16.29 -7.73 6.22
CA THR A 148 17.72 -7.92 5.91
C THR A 148 18.37 -6.62 5.46
N TYR A 149 17.70 -5.86 4.57
CA TYR A 149 18.17 -4.56 4.10
C TYR A 149 18.35 -3.56 5.25
N ASN A 150 17.32 -3.39 6.09
CA ASN A 150 17.37 -2.49 7.24
C ASN A 150 18.47 -2.88 8.23
N ASN A 151 18.65 -4.18 8.48
CA ASN A 151 19.72 -4.69 9.34
C ASN A 151 21.11 -4.34 8.79
N ILE A 152 21.34 -4.52 7.49
CA ILE A 152 22.62 -4.17 6.84
C ILE A 152 22.86 -2.66 6.88
N CYS A 153 21.81 -1.86 6.69
CA CYS A 153 21.90 -0.40 6.79
C CYS A 153 22.06 0.11 8.23
N GLY A 154 21.91 -0.75 9.24
CA GLY A 154 21.94 -0.37 10.66
C GLY A 154 20.81 0.58 11.08
N SER A 155 19.79 0.75 10.24
CA SER A 155 18.67 1.68 10.45
C SER A 155 17.46 1.28 9.61
N THR A 156 16.25 1.58 10.09
CA THR A 156 15.01 1.33 9.36
C THR A 156 14.86 2.35 8.23
N LYS A 157 15.15 1.95 7.00
CA LYS A 157 15.10 2.77 5.78
C LYS A 157 14.02 2.34 4.79
N LEU A 158 13.51 1.14 4.95
CA LEU A 158 12.53 0.53 4.07
C LEU A 158 11.42 -0.09 4.92
N ALA A 159 10.17 0.16 4.57
CA ALA A 159 9.01 -0.45 5.19
C ALA A 159 8.21 -1.20 4.14
N TYR A 160 7.47 -2.23 4.56
CA TYR A 160 6.49 -2.90 3.70
C TYR A 160 5.09 -2.84 4.33
N THR A 161 4.09 -2.88 3.47
CA THR A 161 2.71 -3.22 3.85
C THR A 161 2.07 -4.03 2.73
N PHE A 162 1.17 -4.94 3.11
CA PHE A 162 0.44 -5.83 2.21
C PHE A 162 -1.05 -5.69 2.48
N ASP A 163 -1.84 -5.41 1.45
CA ASP A 163 -3.30 -5.41 1.52
C ASP A 163 -3.85 -6.84 1.37
N ALA A 164 -5.12 -6.98 0.98
CA ALA A 164 -5.74 -8.27 0.69
C ALA A 164 -5.24 -8.88 -0.64
N GLY A 165 -3.95 -9.16 -0.76
CA GLY A 165 -3.29 -9.80 -1.89
C GLY A 165 -1.77 -9.88 -1.69
N PRO A 166 -1.04 -10.49 -2.64
CA PRO A 166 0.39 -10.75 -2.49
C PRO A 166 1.28 -9.53 -2.78
N ASN A 167 0.74 -8.50 -3.45
CA ASN A 167 1.48 -7.31 -3.83
C ASN A 167 2.01 -6.56 -2.60
N ALA A 168 3.28 -6.17 -2.66
CA ALA A 168 3.91 -5.39 -1.60
C ALA A 168 3.90 -3.91 -1.97
N CYS A 169 3.53 -3.05 -1.02
CA CYS A 169 3.80 -1.62 -1.09
C CYS A 169 4.99 -1.31 -0.20
N LEU A 170 6.11 -0.91 -0.79
CA LEU A 170 7.30 -0.51 -0.07
C LEU A 170 7.33 1.00 0.12
N TYR A 171 7.66 1.46 1.33
CA TYR A 171 7.81 2.88 1.65
C TYR A 171 9.26 3.17 2.00
N MET A 172 9.77 4.31 1.53
CA MET A 172 11.16 4.75 1.71
C MET A 172 11.28 6.26 1.52
N GLU A 173 12.39 6.83 1.96
CA GLU A 173 12.76 8.20 1.60
C GLU A 173 13.30 8.26 0.16
N ALA A 174 13.12 9.40 -0.50
CA ALA A 174 13.54 9.61 -1.89
C ALA A 174 15.03 9.34 -2.12
N ALA A 175 15.87 9.60 -1.12
CA ALA A 175 17.30 9.35 -1.17
C ALA A 175 17.64 7.85 -1.25
N ASP A 176 16.77 6.97 -0.76
CA ASP A 176 17.02 5.52 -0.74
C ASP A 176 16.48 4.82 -2.02
N VAL A 177 15.66 5.51 -2.83
CA VAL A 177 15.04 4.95 -4.06
C VAL A 177 16.04 4.24 -4.98
N PRO A 178 17.18 4.86 -5.38
CA PRO A 178 18.08 4.23 -6.35
C PRO A 178 18.62 2.88 -5.85
N GLN A 179 19.01 2.83 -4.58
CA GLN A 179 19.57 1.63 -3.96
C GLN A 179 18.51 0.55 -3.76
N VAL A 180 17.30 0.92 -3.33
CA VAL A 180 16.19 -0.03 -3.14
C VAL A 180 15.75 -0.62 -4.48
N VAL A 181 15.62 0.17 -5.54
CA VAL A 181 15.26 -0.34 -6.88
C VAL A 181 16.34 -1.27 -7.42
N ALA A 182 17.62 -0.93 -7.28
CA ALA A 182 18.72 -1.82 -7.66
C ALA A 182 18.67 -3.15 -6.88
N MET A 183 18.37 -3.09 -5.57
CA MET A 183 18.24 -4.28 -4.72
C MET A 183 17.06 -5.15 -5.15
N VAL A 184 15.87 -4.55 -5.31
CA VAL A 184 14.66 -5.27 -5.77
C VAL A 184 14.91 -5.93 -7.11
N THR A 185 15.52 -5.24 -8.07
CA THR A 185 15.83 -5.79 -9.40
C THR A 185 16.83 -6.95 -9.34
N ARG A 186 17.77 -6.91 -8.39
CA ARG A 186 18.76 -7.97 -8.19
C ARG A 186 18.16 -9.21 -7.50
N VAL A 187 17.26 -9.01 -6.54
CA VAL A 187 16.62 -10.08 -5.75
C VAL A 187 15.45 -10.70 -6.50
N PHE A 188 14.71 -9.90 -7.26
CA PHE A 188 13.57 -10.31 -8.08
C PHE A 188 13.84 -9.90 -9.53
N PRO A 189 14.66 -10.66 -10.28
CA PRO A 189 14.94 -10.30 -11.66
C PRO A 189 13.67 -10.37 -12.52
N PRO A 190 13.50 -9.47 -13.52
CA PRO A 190 12.39 -9.56 -14.46
C PRO A 190 12.42 -10.86 -15.25
N SER A 191 11.26 -11.30 -15.74
CA SER A 191 11.21 -12.40 -16.71
C SER A 191 12.05 -12.03 -17.95
N PRO A 192 12.80 -12.98 -18.54
CA PRO A 192 13.45 -12.78 -19.84
C PRO A 192 12.48 -12.36 -20.95
N ASP A 193 11.21 -12.76 -20.82
CA ASP A 193 10.13 -12.50 -21.77
C ASP A 193 9.28 -11.26 -21.40
N ILE A 194 9.77 -10.40 -20.50
CA ILE A 194 9.01 -9.22 -20.08
C ILE A 194 8.73 -8.30 -21.28
N VAL A 195 7.47 -7.88 -21.40
CA VAL A 195 7.05 -6.89 -22.40
C VAL A 195 6.88 -5.55 -21.70
N GLY A 196 7.69 -4.57 -22.09
CA GLY A 196 7.67 -3.21 -21.52
C GLY A 196 8.70 -3.00 -20.41
N GLU A 197 8.52 -1.91 -19.66
CA GLU A 197 9.43 -1.51 -18.60
C GLU A 197 9.15 -2.27 -17.31
N TYR A 198 10.23 -2.75 -16.66
CA TYR A 198 10.12 -3.45 -15.38
C TYR A 198 9.82 -2.52 -14.21
N ILE A 199 10.32 -1.28 -14.27
CA ILE A 199 10.05 -0.22 -13.30
C ILE A 199 9.36 0.92 -14.04
N ILE A 200 8.10 1.19 -13.71
CA ILE A 200 7.29 2.27 -14.30
C ILE A 200 6.97 3.35 -13.27
N GLY A 201 6.56 4.54 -13.74
CA GLY A 201 6.16 5.66 -12.89
C GLY A 201 7.24 6.74 -12.82
N LEU A 202 7.65 7.13 -11.61
CA LEU A 202 8.69 8.16 -11.44
C LEU A 202 10.04 7.67 -11.98
N PRO A 203 10.86 8.56 -12.57
CA PRO A 203 12.18 8.21 -13.07
C PRO A 203 13.12 7.81 -11.92
N VAL A 204 13.98 6.82 -12.17
CA VAL A 204 14.93 6.29 -11.20
C VAL A 204 16.36 6.47 -11.70
N SER A 205 17.22 7.08 -10.89
CA SER A 205 18.65 7.12 -11.16
C SER A 205 19.27 5.74 -10.92
N GLN A 206 20.25 5.36 -11.74
CA GLN A 206 20.99 4.12 -11.53
C GLN A 206 21.85 4.21 -10.28
N ALA A 207 21.92 3.12 -9.51
CA ALA A 207 22.82 2.97 -8.39
C ALA A 207 23.49 1.59 -8.44
N GLN A 208 24.76 1.55 -8.03
CA GLN A 208 25.44 0.29 -7.76
C GLN A 208 25.14 -0.14 -6.34
N LEU A 209 24.89 -1.43 -6.15
CA LEU A 209 24.69 -1.98 -4.81
C LEU A 209 26.03 -2.07 -4.08
N PRO A 210 26.12 -1.52 -2.85
CA PRO A 210 27.23 -1.78 -1.95
C PRO A 210 27.57 -3.27 -1.79
N GLN A 211 28.86 -3.60 -1.65
CA GLN A 211 29.34 -4.98 -1.63
C GLN A 211 28.72 -5.82 -0.50
N ASN A 212 28.44 -5.23 0.66
CA ASN A 212 27.77 -5.89 1.79
C ASN A 212 26.32 -6.28 1.47
N LEU A 213 25.62 -5.50 0.63
CA LEU A 213 24.29 -5.84 0.14
C LEU A 213 24.37 -6.93 -0.93
N LEU A 214 25.30 -6.81 -1.88
CA LEU A 214 25.53 -7.82 -2.91
C LEU A 214 25.84 -9.20 -2.32
N ALA A 215 26.66 -9.26 -1.27
CA ALA A 215 27.06 -10.51 -0.62
C ALA A 215 25.91 -11.21 0.14
N LYS A 216 24.79 -10.51 0.40
CA LYS A 216 23.67 -11.07 1.16
C LYS A 216 22.48 -11.46 0.28
N PHE A 217 22.33 -10.85 -0.88
CA PHE A 217 21.16 -10.97 -1.72
C PHE A 217 21.43 -11.79 -2.99
N GLU A 218 21.07 -13.06 -2.94
CA GLU A 218 21.03 -13.92 -4.12
C GLU A 218 19.75 -13.70 -4.95
N PRO A 219 19.79 -13.90 -6.28
CA PRO A 219 18.62 -13.68 -7.12
C PRO A 219 17.65 -14.83 -6.90
N ASN A 220 16.37 -14.52 -6.75
CA ASN A 220 15.32 -15.50 -6.89
C ASN A 220 15.13 -15.89 -8.37
N GLU A 221 14.24 -16.85 -8.61
CA GLU A 221 13.74 -17.14 -9.95
C GLU A 221 13.23 -15.86 -10.64
N ALA A 222 13.51 -15.75 -11.94
CA ALA A 222 13.08 -14.61 -12.74
C ALA A 222 11.55 -14.60 -12.94
N GLY A 223 10.95 -13.41 -12.97
CA GLY A 223 9.52 -13.25 -13.28
C GLY A 223 8.56 -13.46 -12.10
N LEU A 224 9.06 -13.55 -10.86
CA LEU A 224 8.22 -13.56 -9.66
C LEU A 224 7.45 -12.25 -9.45
N LEU A 225 7.94 -11.15 -10.01
CA LEU A 225 7.23 -9.88 -10.13
C LEU A 225 6.92 -9.61 -11.61
N GLN A 226 5.71 -9.14 -11.90
CA GLN A 226 5.31 -8.73 -13.23
C GLN A 226 6.01 -7.42 -13.62
N TYR A 227 5.95 -6.43 -12.73
CA TYR A 227 6.59 -5.12 -12.83
C TYR A 227 6.50 -4.42 -11.48
N CYS A 228 7.15 -3.26 -11.35
CA CYS A 228 7.09 -2.39 -10.18
C CYS A 228 6.61 -0.99 -10.56
N ILE A 229 5.86 -0.34 -9.68
CA ILE A 229 5.36 1.02 -9.87
C ILE A 229 5.99 1.93 -8.82
N LEU A 230 6.83 2.88 -9.23
CA LEU A 230 7.36 3.92 -8.35
C LEU A 230 6.47 5.16 -8.39
N THR A 231 6.02 5.61 -7.23
CA THR A 231 5.16 6.78 -7.07
C THR A 231 5.46 7.55 -5.77
N GLU A 232 4.72 8.61 -5.53
CA GLU A 232 4.82 9.50 -4.37
C GLU A 232 3.43 9.88 -3.83
N LEU A 233 3.38 10.70 -2.79
CA LEU A 233 2.12 11.16 -2.22
C LEU A 233 1.31 11.98 -3.24
N GLY A 234 0.07 11.55 -3.48
CA GLY A 234 -0.85 12.19 -4.42
C GLY A 234 -1.70 13.30 -3.81
N SER A 235 -2.23 14.14 -4.68
CA SER A 235 -3.35 15.04 -4.34
C SER A 235 -4.66 14.25 -4.25
N GLY A 236 -5.72 14.90 -3.75
CA GLY A 236 -7.07 14.37 -3.84
C GLY A 236 -7.62 14.38 -5.28
N PRO A 237 -8.92 14.07 -5.44
CA PRO A 237 -9.59 14.05 -6.73
C PRO A 237 -9.43 15.37 -7.49
N LYS A 238 -9.32 15.28 -8.82
CA LYS A 238 -9.21 16.45 -9.71
C LYS A 238 -10.37 16.45 -10.70
N GLU A 239 -10.92 17.63 -10.93
CA GLU A 239 -11.85 17.87 -12.03
C GLU A 239 -11.03 18.07 -13.32
N LEU A 240 -11.37 17.33 -14.37
CA LEU A 240 -10.80 17.50 -15.70
C LEU A 240 -11.79 18.29 -16.54
N THR A 241 -11.39 19.48 -16.96
CA THR A 241 -12.25 20.41 -17.73
C THR A 241 -12.09 20.26 -19.24
N ASP A 242 -11.11 19.48 -19.70
CA ASP A 242 -10.88 19.22 -21.11
C ASP A 242 -11.87 18.16 -21.64
N PRO A 243 -12.74 18.49 -22.61
CA PRO A 243 -13.70 17.54 -23.19
C PRO A 243 -13.05 16.30 -23.81
N ARG A 244 -11.78 16.39 -24.20
CA ARG A 244 -11.02 15.25 -24.72
C ARG A 244 -10.81 14.16 -23.66
N CYS A 245 -10.75 14.55 -22.38
CA CYS A 245 -10.63 13.63 -21.25
C CYS A 245 -11.96 12.94 -20.87
N HIS A 246 -13.10 13.36 -21.44
CA HIS A 246 -14.37 12.70 -21.16
C HIS A 246 -14.34 11.25 -21.65
N LEU A 247 -14.84 10.32 -20.83
CA LEU A 247 -14.92 8.89 -21.18
C LEU A 247 -16.17 8.54 -22.01
N LEU A 248 -17.17 9.42 -22.02
CA LEU A 248 -18.40 9.29 -22.79
C LEU A 248 -18.38 10.23 -24.01
N ALA A 249 -18.91 9.75 -25.13
CA ALA A 249 -19.20 10.55 -26.32
C ALA A 249 -20.48 11.38 -26.13
N GLU A 250 -20.79 12.23 -27.11
CA GLU A 250 -21.97 13.13 -27.05
C GLU A 250 -23.30 12.37 -27.01
N ASP A 251 -23.33 11.14 -27.51
CA ASP A 251 -24.49 10.25 -27.47
C ASP A 251 -24.66 9.53 -26.12
N GLY A 252 -23.75 9.76 -25.16
CA GLY A 252 -23.73 9.14 -23.85
C GLY A 252 -23.09 7.76 -23.80
N ASN A 253 -22.58 7.22 -24.93
CA ASN A 253 -21.90 5.94 -24.97
C ASN A 253 -20.39 6.06 -24.65
N PRO A 254 -19.73 4.99 -24.17
CA PRO A 254 -18.28 5.01 -23.98
C PRO A 254 -17.53 5.28 -25.28
N LYS A 255 -16.58 6.22 -25.27
CA LYS A 255 -15.74 6.54 -26.46
C LYS A 255 -14.91 5.35 -26.94
N HIS A 256 -14.54 4.47 -26.03
CA HIS A 256 -13.77 3.27 -26.30
C HIS A 256 -14.52 2.07 -25.74
N LEU A 257 -15.28 1.39 -26.58
CA LEU A 257 -15.81 0.06 -26.28
C LEU A 257 -14.67 -0.92 -26.52
N THR A 258 -14.29 -1.67 -25.49
CA THR A 258 -13.44 -2.83 -25.66
C THR A 258 -14.28 -3.90 -26.37
N SER A 259 -13.88 -4.27 -27.58
CA SER A 259 -14.40 -5.43 -28.30
C SER A 259 -13.97 -6.73 -27.66
#